data_AF-A0A9P7ECL7-F1
#
_entry.id   AF-A0A9P7ECL7-F1
#
_cell.length_a   1.000
_cell.length_b   1.000
_cell.length_c   1.000
_cell.angle_alpha   90.00
_cell.angle_beta   90.00
_cell.angle_gamma   90.00
#
_symmetry.space_group_name_H-M   'P 1'
#
loop_
_entity.id
_entity.type
_entity.pdbx_description
1 polymer ?
#
loop_
_entity_poly.entity_id
_entity_poly.type
_entity_poly.pdbx_seq_one_letter_code
_entity_poly.pdbx_strand_id
1 'polypeptide(L)'
;MQWSDVISCIRMLAHFSRFLSPLFSDLQKAAEHDTVIIVNASQHNCDVLIILIDKDPAHIPLDITRAEFSELSSESQSLTAHAGSSNFQAESLKIVGILRKLWNVVVGPVVVVLEKFIPRGSRVWWCPAAEFTLLPIRAAGPYGPGTHNFSHFYIFSYTPALATLIRARQQVSKDASDNHFVVISQANSGRGHTLWCVADELAVVTQHLAPVLSFTSLEDSDATVQGAFDTLCQN
;
A
#
# COMPACT_ATOMS: atom_id res chain seq x y z
N MET A 1 -7.78 36.90 -0.01
CA MET A 1 -6.88 36.36 1.02
C MET A 1 -6.01 35.32 0.34
N GLN A 2 -4.69 35.49 0.34
CA GLN A 2 -3.80 34.50 -0.25
C GLN A 2 -3.69 33.29 0.71
N TRP A 3 -3.41 32.10 0.17
CA TRP A 3 -3.31 30.86 0.95
C TRP A 3 -2.37 30.97 2.16
N SER A 4 -1.26 31.69 1.99
CA SER A 4 -0.28 31.99 3.04
C SER A 4 -0.87 32.77 4.22
N ASP A 5 -1.79 33.70 3.94
CA ASP A 5 -2.40 34.55 4.96
C ASP A 5 -3.33 33.72 5.85
N VAL A 6 -4.09 32.80 5.23
CA VAL A 6 -4.99 31.88 5.93
C VAL A 6 -4.18 30.93 6.83
N ILE A 7 -3.09 30.35 6.32
CA ILE A 7 -2.19 29.53 7.14
C ILE A 7 -1.64 30.32 8.33
N SER A 8 -1.23 31.57 8.10
CA SER A 8 -0.70 32.43 9.16
C SER A 8 -1.76 32.73 10.23
N CYS A 9 -2.99 33.02 9.83
CA CYS A 9 -4.11 33.19 10.76
C CYS A 9 -4.40 31.93 11.58
N ILE A 10 -4.41 30.75 10.95
CA ILE A 10 -4.63 29.48 11.65
C ILE A 10 -3.51 29.24 12.68
N ARG A 11 -2.26 29.55 12.33
CA ARG A 11 -1.12 29.39 13.24
C ARG A 11 -1.16 30.32 14.46
N MET A 12 -1.99 31.36 14.47
CA MET A 12 -2.21 32.19 15.66
C MET A 12 -3.20 31.59 16.67
N LEU A 13 -3.97 30.56 16.29
CA LEU A 13 -4.91 29.91 17.20
C LEU A 13 -4.16 29.01 18.21
N ALA A 14 -4.68 28.94 19.44
CA ALA A 14 -4.16 28.04 20.46
C ALA A 14 -4.13 26.59 19.96
N HIS A 15 -3.00 25.90 20.16
CA HIS A 15 -2.72 24.54 19.66
C HIS A 15 -2.50 24.38 18.14
N PHE A 16 -2.60 25.43 17.33
CA PHE A 16 -2.40 25.38 15.87
C PHE A 16 -1.09 26.04 15.40
N SER A 17 -0.20 26.41 16.32
CA SER A 17 1.08 27.08 15.99
C SER A 17 1.93 26.35 14.96
N ARG A 18 1.80 25.02 14.85
CA ARG A 18 2.50 24.17 13.87
C ARG A 18 1.61 23.63 12.75
N PHE A 19 0.46 24.27 12.48
CA PHE A 19 -0.44 23.85 11.41
C PHE A 19 0.28 23.81 10.06
N LEU A 20 0.21 22.66 9.38
CA LEU A 20 0.94 22.32 8.15
C LEU A 20 2.47 22.58 8.26
N SER A 21 3.04 22.43 9.44
CA SER A 21 4.47 22.57 9.70
C SER A 21 4.97 21.56 10.76
N PRO A 22 4.75 20.25 10.55
CA PRO A 22 5.26 19.23 11.47
C PRO A 22 6.80 19.25 11.49
N LEU A 23 7.39 18.94 12.64
CA LEU A 23 8.83 18.68 12.70
C LEU A 23 9.14 17.31 12.12
N PHE A 24 10.34 17.13 11.59
CA PHE A 24 10.77 15.81 11.12
C PHE A 24 10.71 14.76 12.25
N SER A 25 11.04 15.13 13.48
CA SER A 25 10.90 14.26 14.67
C SER A 25 9.47 13.83 14.97
N ASP A 26 8.46 14.64 14.59
CA ASP A 26 7.06 14.22 14.68
C ASP A 26 6.73 13.14 13.64
N LEU A 27 7.34 13.23 12.45
CA LEU A 27 7.15 12.30 11.33
C LEU A 27 7.95 11.00 11.50
N GLN A 28 9.13 11.05 12.13
CA GLN A 28 9.94 9.87 12.44
C GLN A 28 9.22 8.84 13.32
N LYS A 29 8.19 9.25 14.07
CA LYS A 29 7.31 8.33 14.81
C LYS A 29 6.65 7.28 13.89
N ALA A 30 6.48 7.59 12.61
CA ALA A 30 6.03 6.63 11.62
C ALA A 30 7.01 5.46 11.42
N ALA A 31 8.29 5.62 11.79
CA ALA A 31 9.32 4.60 11.72
C ALA A 31 9.65 3.94 13.07
N GLU A 32 8.90 4.22 14.14
CA GLU A 32 9.13 3.72 15.51
C GLU A 32 9.32 2.19 15.60
N HIS A 33 8.51 1.43 14.87
CA HIS A 33 8.56 -0.05 14.89
C HIS A 33 9.18 -0.66 13.63
N ASP A 34 8.93 -0.03 12.48
CA ASP A 34 9.27 -0.55 11.17
C ASP A 34 9.72 0.59 10.27
N THR A 35 10.69 0.33 9.40
CA THR A 35 11.17 1.28 8.38
C THR A 35 10.07 1.70 7.41
N VAL A 36 10.00 2.98 7.07
CA VAL A 36 9.03 3.52 6.10
C VAL A 36 9.76 4.02 4.85
N ILE A 37 9.30 3.58 3.68
CA ILE A 37 9.85 3.92 2.37
C ILE A 37 8.84 4.84 1.69
N ILE A 38 9.16 6.13 1.60
CA ILE A 38 8.36 7.08 0.83
C ILE A 38 8.89 7.11 -0.59
N VAL A 39 7.99 7.02 -1.55
CA VAL A 39 8.33 7.15 -2.97
C VAL A 39 7.58 8.35 -3.53
N ASN A 40 8.32 9.32 -4.07
CA ASN A 40 7.79 10.59 -4.51
C ASN A 40 8.15 10.87 -5.97
N ALA A 41 7.18 11.34 -6.76
CA ALA A 41 7.39 11.83 -8.12
C ALA A 41 6.84 13.26 -8.15
N SER A 42 7.72 14.21 -8.44
CA SER A 42 7.36 15.61 -8.56
C SER A 42 7.90 16.19 -9.86
N GLN A 43 7.47 17.41 -10.19
CA GLN A 43 8.02 18.17 -11.32
C GLN A 43 9.50 18.52 -11.14
N HIS A 44 10.01 18.45 -9.91
CA HIS A 44 11.41 18.80 -9.61
C HIS A 44 12.27 17.54 -9.67
N ASN A 45 11.97 16.55 -8.84
CA ASN A 45 12.71 15.30 -8.73
C ASN A 45 11.77 14.10 -8.46
N CYS A 46 12.25 12.92 -8.83
CA CYS A 46 11.70 11.63 -8.42
C CYS A 46 12.68 10.99 -7.43
N ASP A 47 12.21 10.71 -6.22
CA ASP A 47 13.07 10.32 -5.12
C ASP A 47 12.41 9.24 -4.26
N VAL A 48 13.27 8.43 -3.63
CA VAL A 48 12.88 7.60 -2.48
C VAL A 48 13.52 8.16 -1.22
N LEU A 49 12.72 8.25 -0.17
CA LEU A 49 13.17 8.58 1.18
C LEU A 49 12.88 7.39 2.09
N ILE A 50 13.92 6.87 2.74
CA ILE A 50 13.79 5.81 3.74
C ILE A 50 13.86 6.48 5.11
N ILE A 51 12.72 6.46 5.81
CA ILE A 51 12.58 6.99 7.16
C ILE A 51 12.94 5.88 8.14
N LEU A 52 13.95 6.19 8.96
CA LEU A 52 14.49 5.34 10.01
C LEU A 52 14.21 5.97 11.37
N ILE A 53 14.11 5.15 12.40
CA ILE A 53 14.05 5.64 13.78
C ILE A 53 15.41 6.21 14.19
N ASP A 54 15.39 7.37 14.87
CA ASP A 54 16.54 8.05 15.45
C ASP A 54 17.74 8.32 14.52
N LYS A 55 17.49 8.35 13.20
CA LYS A 55 18.50 8.62 12.16
C LYS A 55 17.94 9.55 11.10
N ASP A 56 18.84 10.27 10.45
CA ASP A 56 18.47 11.05 9.26
C ASP A 56 17.92 10.13 8.15
N PRO A 57 16.97 10.61 7.33
CA PRO A 57 16.45 9.84 6.22
C PRO A 57 17.57 9.45 5.25
N ALA A 58 17.55 8.21 4.79
CA ALA A 58 18.36 7.85 3.62
C ALA A 58 17.62 8.28 2.36
N HIS A 59 18.30 9.08 1.53
CA HIS A 59 17.78 9.57 0.26
C HIS A 59 18.35 8.76 -0.90
N ILE A 60 17.47 8.38 -1.84
CA ILE A 60 17.83 7.66 -3.05
C ILE A 60 17.24 8.46 -4.22
N PRO A 61 18.06 9.18 -5.01
CA PRO A 61 17.59 9.79 -6.23
C PRO A 61 17.24 8.71 -7.25
N LEU A 62 16.10 8.86 -7.91
CA LEU A 62 15.66 7.93 -8.96
C LEU A 62 16.06 8.48 -10.32
N ASP A 63 16.65 7.63 -11.16
CA ASP A 63 16.95 7.95 -12.56
C ASP A 63 15.70 7.74 -13.43
N ILE A 64 14.67 8.53 -13.16
CA ILE A 64 13.43 8.55 -13.92
C ILE A 64 12.74 9.91 -13.79
N THR A 65 12.22 10.41 -14.90
CA THR A 65 11.44 11.64 -14.90
C THR A 65 9.97 11.38 -14.53
N ARG A 66 9.28 12.42 -14.05
CA ARG A 66 7.83 12.33 -13.83
C ARG A 66 7.06 11.98 -15.12
N ALA A 67 7.52 12.45 -16.28
CA ALA A 67 6.88 12.15 -17.56
C ALA A 67 6.96 10.66 -17.90
N GLU A 68 8.14 10.05 -17.77
CA GLU A 68 8.31 8.60 -17.98
C GLU A 68 7.51 7.78 -16.96
N PHE A 69 7.37 8.30 -15.75
CA PHE A 69 6.55 7.66 -14.72
C PHE A 69 5.05 7.67 -15.05
N SER A 70 4.55 8.81 -15.55
CA SER A 70 3.17 8.96 -16.01
C SER A 70 2.89 8.08 -17.23
N GLU A 71 3.87 7.91 -18.12
CA GLU A 71 3.78 7.00 -19.27
C GLU A 71 3.68 5.54 -18.80
N LEU A 72 4.57 5.11 -17.89
CA LEU A 72 4.51 3.76 -17.30
C LEU A 72 3.19 3.50 -16.59
N SER A 73 2.67 4.49 -15.87
CA SER A 73 1.39 4.38 -15.17
C SER A 73 0.23 4.21 -16.15
N SER A 74 0.23 4.99 -17.24
CA SER A 74 -0.77 4.89 -18.31
C SER A 74 -0.70 3.54 -19.02
N GLU A 75 0.52 3.07 -19.35
CA GLU A 75 0.72 1.77 -19.99
C GLU A 75 0.25 0.63 -19.08
N SER A 76 0.63 0.66 -17.79
CA SER A 76 0.21 -0.34 -16.82
C SER A 76 -1.31 -0.40 -16.68
N GLN A 77 -2.00 0.73 -16.63
CA GLN A 77 -3.46 0.79 -16.55
C GLN A 77 -4.12 0.27 -17.83
N SER A 78 -3.57 0.60 -19.00
CA SER A 78 -4.09 0.09 -20.26
C SER A 78 -4.00 -1.43 -20.35
N LEU A 79 -2.92 -2.03 -19.82
CA LEU A 79 -2.75 -3.48 -19.78
C LEU A 79 -3.69 -4.14 -18.78
N THR A 80 -3.92 -3.55 -17.61
CA THR A 80 -4.82 -4.13 -16.61
C THR A 80 -6.30 -3.94 -16.95
N ALA A 81 -6.66 -2.92 -17.73
CA ALA A 81 -8.02 -2.72 -18.22
C ALA A 81 -8.55 -3.87 -19.10
N HIS A 82 -7.64 -4.62 -19.74
CA HIS A 82 -7.96 -5.78 -20.57
C HIS A 82 -7.63 -7.12 -19.91
N ALA A 83 -7.25 -7.11 -18.63
CA ALA A 83 -6.95 -8.31 -17.87
C ALA A 83 -8.17 -9.26 -17.86
N GLY A 84 -7.95 -10.50 -18.29
CA GLY A 84 -9.00 -11.51 -18.47
C GLY A 84 -9.53 -11.66 -19.91
N SER A 85 -9.00 -10.90 -20.88
CA SER A 85 -9.29 -11.07 -22.31
C SER A 85 -8.33 -12.06 -23.01
N SER A 86 -8.69 -12.50 -24.23
CA SER A 86 -8.06 -13.61 -24.97
C SER A 86 -6.62 -13.40 -25.44
N ASN A 87 -6.03 -12.19 -25.30
CA ASN A 87 -4.65 -11.86 -25.71
C ASN A 87 -3.61 -11.91 -24.57
N PHE A 88 -3.86 -12.77 -23.58
CA PHE A 88 -3.11 -12.88 -22.33
C PHE A 88 -1.58 -12.92 -22.47
N GLN A 89 -1.04 -13.58 -23.50
CA GLN A 89 0.41 -13.82 -23.59
C GLN A 89 1.22 -12.57 -23.98
N ALA A 90 0.73 -11.76 -24.93
CA ALA A 90 1.42 -10.54 -25.35
C ALA A 90 1.35 -9.45 -24.26
N GLU A 91 0.19 -9.32 -23.61
CA GLU A 91 -0.01 -8.39 -22.48
C GLU A 91 0.84 -8.79 -21.27
N SER A 92 0.97 -10.10 -21.01
CA SER A 92 1.83 -10.63 -19.95
C SER A 92 3.31 -10.31 -20.16
N LEU A 93 3.81 -10.29 -21.40
CA LEU A 93 5.20 -9.90 -21.68
C LEU A 93 5.43 -8.40 -21.46
N LYS A 94 4.45 -7.56 -21.83
CA LYS A 94 4.51 -6.11 -21.61
C LYS A 94 4.49 -5.75 -20.13
N ILE A 95 3.60 -6.36 -19.35
CA ILE A 95 3.54 -6.09 -17.89
C ILE A 95 4.84 -6.53 -17.21
N VAL A 96 5.43 -7.67 -17.60
CA VAL A 96 6.75 -8.08 -17.09
C VAL A 96 7.83 -7.05 -17.45
N GLY A 97 7.78 -6.45 -18.64
CA GLY A 97 8.65 -5.33 -19.02
C GLY A 97 8.54 -4.13 -18.07
N ILE A 98 7.31 -3.69 -17.77
CA ILE A 98 7.03 -2.61 -16.82
C ILE A 98 7.57 -2.97 -15.43
N LEU A 99 7.29 -4.18 -14.94
CA LEU A 99 7.72 -4.62 -13.61
C LEU A 99 9.24 -4.71 -13.48
N ARG A 100 9.95 -5.11 -14.54
CA ARG A 100 11.41 -5.07 -14.60
C ARG A 100 11.96 -3.66 -14.58
N LYS A 101 11.33 -2.73 -15.32
CA LYS A 101 11.73 -1.32 -15.31
C LYS A 101 11.54 -0.72 -13.92
N LEU A 102 10.42 -0.99 -13.26
CA LEU A 102 10.16 -0.58 -11.87
C LEU A 102 11.17 -1.18 -10.88
N TRP A 103 11.56 -2.44 -11.09
CA TRP A 103 12.60 -3.05 -10.29
C TRP A 103 13.93 -2.31 -10.44
N ASN A 104 14.40 -2.11 -11.66
CA ASN A 104 15.70 -1.51 -11.91
C ASN A 104 15.80 -0.06 -11.40
N VAL A 105 14.72 0.71 -11.59
CA VAL A 105 14.72 2.15 -11.27
C VAL A 105 14.41 2.40 -9.79
N VAL A 106 13.48 1.64 -9.19
CA VAL A 106 12.94 1.97 -7.85
C VAL A 106 13.28 0.88 -6.83
N VAL A 107 12.81 -0.34 -7.06
CA VAL A 107 12.78 -1.36 -6.00
C VAL A 107 14.16 -1.96 -5.72
N GLY A 108 14.95 -2.23 -6.74
CA GLY A 108 16.32 -2.74 -6.63
C GLY A 108 17.23 -1.79 -5.83
N PRO A 109 17.31 -0.49 -6.18
CA PRO A 109 18.04 0.49 -5.39
C PRO A 109 17.58 0.56 -3.93
N VAL A 110 16.27 0.47 -3.68
CA VAL A 110 15.72 0.43 -2.32
C VAL A 110 16.20 -0.81 -1.56
N VAL A 111 16.19 -2.00 -2.16
CA VAL A 111 16.69 -3.23 -1.51
C VAL A 111 18.16 -3.07 -1.11
N VAL A 112 19.01 -2.59 -2.02
CA VAL A 112 20.45 -2.40 -1.76
C VAL A 112 20.71 -1.45 -0.60
N VAL A 113 19.88 -0.41 -0.45
CA VAL A 113 20.01 0.54 0.66
C VAL A 113 19.43 -0.03 1.96
N LEU A 114 18.29 -0.72 1.91
CA LEU A 114 17.66 -1.32 3.08
C LEU A 114 18.54 -2.39 3.74
N GLU A 115 19.28 -3.18 2.98
CA GLU A 115 20.21 -4.19 3.51
C GLU A 115 21.29 -3.62 4.44
N LYS A 116 21.55 -2.31 4.35
CA LYS A 116 22.50 -1.60 5.23
C LYS A 116 21.89 -1.23 6.58
N PHE A 117 20.57 -1.17 6.67
CA PHE A 117 19.86 -0.64 7.83
C PHE A 117 19.06 -1.70 8.60
N ILE A 118 18.51 -2.68 7.90
CA ILE A 118 17.63 -3.70 8.48
C ILE A 118 17.92 -5.09 7.89
N PRO A 119 17.80 -6.16 8.70
CA PRO A 119 17.98 -7.52 8.20
C PRO A 119 16.86 -7.93 7.26
N ARG A 120 17.14 -8.89 6.37
CA ARG A 120 16.11 -9.55 5.56
C ARG A 120 15.06 -10.21 6.46
N GLY A 121 13.81 -10.22 6.02
CA GLY A 121 12.65 -10.67 6.80
C GLY A 121 12.01 -9.58 7.67
N SER A 122 12.67 -8.41 7.81
CA SER A 122 12.09 -7.27 8.53
C SER A 122 10.81 -6.77 7.87
N ARG A 123 9.91 -6.21 8.68
CA ARG A 123 8.72 -5.51 8.20
C ARG A 123 9.08 -4.11 7.72
N VAL A 124 8.50 -3.69 6.61
CA VAL A 124 8.64 -2.35 6.03
C VAL A 124 7.29 -1.80 5.57
N TRP A 125 7.18 -0.48 5.47
CA TRP A 125 5.99 0.20 4.97
C TRP A 125 6.30 1.00 3.72
N TRP A 126 5.61 0.73 2.62
CA TRP A 126 5.62 1.60 1.46
C TRP A 126 4.61 2.72 1.63
N CYS A 127 5.06 3.95 1.42
CA CYS A 127 4.23 5.15 1.35
C CYS A 127 4.35 5.73 -0.06
N PRO A 128 3.69 5.13 -1.07
CA PRO A 128 3.70 5.66 -2.43
C PRO A 128 2.92 6.97 -2.48
N ALA A 129 3.54 8.02 -3.04
CA ALA A 129 2.87 9.29 -3.27
C ALA A 129 2.44 9.44 -4.73
N ALA A 130 1.35 10.18 -4.97
CA ALA A 130 0.88 10.54 -6.31
C ALA A 130 0.72 9.31 -7.25
N GLU A 131 1.30 9.40 -8.44
CA GLU A 131 1.20 8.40 -9.51
C GLU A 131 1.73 7.02 -9.08
N PHE A 132 2.60 6.94 -8.06
CA PHE A 132 3.13 5.64 -7.57
C PHE A 132 2.04 4.73 -7.00
N THR A 133 0.88 5.28 -6.63
CA THR A 133 -0.28 4.50 -6.20
C THR A 133 -0.88 3.66 -7.32
N LEU A 134 -0.63 4.04 -8.58
CA LEU A 134 -1.19 3.40 -9.78
C LEU A 134 -0.27 2.33 -10.37
N LEU A 135 0.97 2.24 -9.89
CA LEU A 135 1.92 1.26 -10.39
C LEU A 135 1.99 -0.01 -9.53
N PRO A 136 2.18 -1.17 -10.15
CA PRO A 136 2.27 -2.46 -9.47
C PRO A 136 3.63 -2.67 -8.78
N ILE A 137 4.07 -1.72 -7.96
CA ILE A 137 5.36 -1.75 -7.24
C ILE A 137 5.50 -3.02 -6.39
N ARG A 138 4.38 -3.55 -5.87
CA ARG A 138 4.33 -4.83 -5.11
C ARG A 138 4.85 -6.02 -5.92
N ALA A 139 4.57 -6.00 -7.22
CA ALA A 139 4.95 -7.07 -8.13
C ALA A 139 6.27 -6.76 -8.85
N ALA A 140 6.87 -5.58 -8.64
CA ALA A 140 8.12 -5.24 -9.31
C ALA A 140 9.20 -6.26 -8.96
N GLY A 141 9.88 -6.72 -10.01
CA GLY A 141 10.80 -7.83 -9.91
C GLY A 141 11.76 -7.87 -11.10
N PRO A 142 12.92 -8.50 -10.93
CA PRO A 142 13.88 -8.69 -12.01
C PRO A 142 13.41 -9.72 -13.06
N TYR A 143 12.53 -10.67 -12.67
CA TYR A 143 11.96 -11.70 -13.55
C TYR A 143 12.98 -12.42 -14.44
N GLY A 144 14.17 -12.67 -13.90
CA GLY A 144 15.20 -13.53 -14.49
C GLY A 144 15.29 -14.88 -13.78
N PRO A 145 15.94 -15.88 -14.37
CA PRO A 145 16.17 -17.16 -13.71
C PRO A 145 16.91 -16.99 -12.37
N GLY A 146 16.38 -17.59 -11.29
CA GLY A 146 17.00 -17.54 -9.96
C GLY A 146 16.97 -16.17 -9.27
N THR A 147 16.18 -15.23 -9.77
CA THR A 147 16.08 -13.88 -9.21
C THR A 147 14.90 -13.75 -8.25
N HIS A 148 15.00 -12.78 -7.32
CA HIS A 148 14.05 -12.60 -6.23
C HIS A 148 13.36 -11.24 -6.31
N ASN A 149 12.04 -11.23 -6.07
CA ASN A 149 11.24 -10.01 -5.94
C ASN A 149 11.35 -9.43 -4.53
N PHE A 150 10.84 -8.21 -4.31
CA PHE A 150 10.93 -7.52 -3.02
C PHE A 150 10.39 -8.34 -1.84
N SER A 151 9.30 -9.09 -2.05
CA SER A 151 8.67 -9.96 -1.05
C SER A 151 9.57 -11.10 -0.54
N HIS A 152 10.62 -11.47 -1.28
CA HIS A 152 11.59 -12.48 -0.83
C HIS A 152 12.59 -11.90 0.18
N PHE A 153 12.76 -10.57 0.21
CA PHE A 153 13.70 -9.89 1.09
C PHE A 153 13.01 -9.31 2.33
N TYR A 154 11.78 -8.79 2.20
CA TYR A 154 11.10 -8.06 3.27
C TYR A 154 9.60 -8.35 3.29
N ILE A 155 9.02 -8.32 4.50
CA ILE A 155 7.58 -8.31 4.70
C ILE A 155 7.11 -6.86 4.54
N PHE A 156 6.13 -6.58 3.68
CA PHE A 156 5.76 -5.19 3.44
C PHE A 156 4.26 -4.91 3.54
N SER A 157 3.95 -3.71 3.97
CA SER A 157 2.60 -3.15 4.02
C SER A 157 2.59 -1.76 3.36
N TYR A 158 1.43 -1.17 3.18
CA TYR A 158 1.28 0.15 2.57
C TYR A 158 0.61 1.12 3.53
N THR A 159 1.06 2.36 3.52
CA THR A 159 0.38 3.47 4.20
C THR A 159 0.17 4.62 3.23
N PRO A 160 -1.00 5.30 3.24
CA PRO A 160 -1.21 6.45 2.37
C PRO A 160 -0.42 7.70 2.83
N ALA A 161 -0.05 7.77 4.12
CA ALA A 161 0.71 8.87 4.68
C ALA A 161 1.41 8.47 5.99
N LEU A 162 2.50 9.17 6.34
CA LEU A 162 3.14 8.99 7.65
C LEU A 162 2.19 9.26 8.81
N ALA A 163 1.36 10.31 8.71
CA ALA A 163 0.37 10.66 9.73
C ALA A 163 -0.66 9.55 9.96
N THR A 164 -1.11 8.88 8.88
CA THR A 164 -2.03 7.74 8.98
C THR A 164 -1.39 6.57 9.69
N LEU A 165 -0.12 6.26 9.38
CA LEU A 165 0.61 5.18 10.04
C LEU A 165 0.84 5.48 11.53
N ILE A 166 1.21 6.72 11.87
CA ILE A 166 1.36 7.17 13.26
C ILE A 166 0.04 7.00 14.03
N ARG A 167 -1.07 7.48 13.45
CA ARG A 167 -2.39 7.35 14.07
C ARG A 167 -2.79 5.89 14.24
N ALA A 168 -2.60 5.06 13.21
CA ALA A 168 -2.92 3.64 13.26
C ALA A 168 -2.17 2.94 14.41
N ARG A 169 -0.87 3.23 14.57
CA ARG A 169 -0.06 2.66 15.67
C ARG A 169 -0.51 3.13 17.06
N GLN A 170 -0.98 4.37 17.19
CA GLN A 170 -1.55 4.87 18.46
C GLN A 170 -2.91 4.25 18.79
N GLN A 171 -3.66 3.82 17.77
CA GLN A 171 -4.99 3.24 17.91
C GLN A 171 -4.99 1.72 18.05
N VAL A 172 -3.83 1.05 17.95
CA VAL A 172 -3.74 -0.38 18.27
C VAL A 172 -4.01 -0.55 19.76
N SER A 173 -5.27 -0.85 20.09
CA SER A 173 -5.69 -1.26 21.43
C SER A 173 -4.87 -2.47 21.85
N LYS A 174 -4.28 -2.42 23.05
CA LYS A 174 -3.58 -3.56 23.66
C LYS A 174 -4.55 -4.58 24.27
N ASP A 175 -5.85 -4.28 24.21
CA ASP A 175 -6.88 -5.14 24.78
C ASP A 175 -7.12 -6.31 23.83
N ALA A 176 -6.98 -7.52 24.38
CA ALA A 176 -7.38 -8.75 23.72
C ALA A 176 -8.92 -8.78 23.66
N SER A 177 -9.50 -8.11 22.67
CA SER A 177 -10.89 -8.34 22.30
C SER A 177 -11.04 -9.78 21.82
N ASP A 178 -12.20 -10.39 22.08
CA ASP A 178 -12.58 -11.61 21.40
C ASP A 178 -12.57 -11.33 19.89
N ASN A 179 -11.61 -11.90 19.18
CA ASN A 179 -11.46 -11.67 17.75
C ASN A 179 -12.67 -12.29 17.03
N HIS A 180 -13.56 -11.44 16.54
CA HIS A 180 -14.67 -11.85 15.69
C HIS A 180 -14.33 -11.64 14.23
N PHE A 181 -14.51 -12.67 13.41
CA PHE A 181 -14.21 -12.60 11.99
C PHE A 181 -15.49 -12.31 11.18
N VAL A 182 -15.41 -11.46 10.16
CA VAL A 182 -16.53 -11.23 9.26
C VAL A 182 -16.09 -11.63 7.86
N VAL A 183 -16.81 -12.57 7.26
CA VAL A 183 -16.60 -13.00 5.88
C VAL A 183 -17.72 -12.42 5.03
N ILE A 184 -17.36 -11.66 4.00
CA ILE A 184 -18.31 -11.05 3.08
C ILE A 184 -18.01 -11.58 1.69
N SER A 185 -18.97 -12.27 1.08
CA SER A 185 -18.85 -12.87 -0.24
C SER A 185 -19.91 -12.29 -1.19
N GLN A 186 -19.53 -12.10 -2.45
CA GLN A 186 -20.43 -11.57 -3.47
C GLN A 186 -20.14 -12.26 -4.81
N ALA A 187 -20.53 -13.53 -4.91
CA ALA A 187 -20.38 -14.35 -6.11
C ALA A 187 -21.22 -13.80 -7.26
N ASN A 188 -22.39 -13.25 -6.95
CA ASN A 188 -23.32 -12.66 -7.90
C ASN A 188 -23.74 -11.26 -7.46
N SER A 189 -22.99 -10.26 -7.90
CA SER A 189 -23.24 -8.84 -7.60
C SER A 189 -24.44 -8.24 -8.36
N GLY A 190 -25.14 -9.03 -9.20
CA GLY A 190 -26.20 -8.55 -10.09
C GLY A 190 -25.72 -7.63 -11.22
N ARG A 191 -24.41 -7.30 -11.27
CA ARG A 191 -23.76 -6.55 -12.34
C ARG A 191 -22.41 -7.19 -12.69
N GLY A 192 -22.29 -7.72 -13.90
CA GLY A 192 -21.06 -8.36 -14.39
C GLY A 192 -21.16 -9.88 -14.46
N HIS A 193 -20.01 -10.55 -14.55
CA HIS A 193 -19.93 -12.00 -14.62
C HIS A 193 -19.91 -12.62 -13.22
N THR A 194 -20.59 -13.76 -13.07
CA THR A 194 -20.56 -14.56 -11.85
C THR A 194 -19.13 -14.99 -11.53
N LEU A 195 -18.74 -14.84 -10.26
CA LEU A 195 -17.45 -15.29 -9.75
C LEU A 195 -17.56 -16.74 -9.26
N TRP A 196 -17.32 -17.69 -10.17
CA TRP A 196 -17.60 -19.11 -9.94
C TRP A 196 -16.81 -19.74 -8.77
N CYS A 197 -15.63 -19.21 -8.45
CA CYS A 197 -14.77 -19.76 -7.40
C CYS A 197 -15.15 -19.28 -5.99
N VAL A 198 -16.01 -18.27 -5.85
CA VAL A 198 -16.27 -17.64 -4.53
C VAL A 198 -16.88 -18.62 -3.54
N ALA A 199 -17.78 -19.50 -4.00
CA ALA A 199 -18.40 -20.49 -3.13
C ALA A 199 -17.37 -21.51 -2.60
N ASP A 200 -16.49 -22.00 -3.46
CA ASP A 200 -15.44 -22.95 -3.08
C ASP A 200 -14.39 -22.29 -2.16
N GLU A 201 -13.99 -21.05 -2.45
CA GLU A 201 -13.07 -20.26 -1.62
C GLU A 201 -13.66 -20.00 -0.22
N LEU A 202 -14.96 -19.66 -0.16
CA LEU A 202 -15.67 -19.44 1.10
C LEU A 202 -15.73 -20.71 1.95
N ALA A 203 -16.01 -21.86 1.33
CA ALA A 203 -16.02 -23.15 2.02
C ALA A 203 -14.66 -23.46 2.67
N VAL A 204 -13.56 -23.21 1.95
CA VAL A 204 -12.20 -23.41 2.48
C VAL A 204 -11.91 -22.45 3.64
N VAL A 205 -12.23 -21.16 3.49
CA VAL A 205 -11.99 -20.16 4.54
C VAL A 205 -12.79 -20.49 5.81
N THR A 206 -14.07 -20.79 5.67
CA THR A 206 -14.96 -21.11 6.81
C THR A 206 -14.55 -22.41 7.51
N GLN A 207 -14.12 -23.44 6.77
CA GLN A 207 -13.58 -24.67 7.34
C GLN A 207 -12.38 -24.42 8.27
N HIS A 208 -11.52 -23.46 7.93
CA HIS A 208 -10.35 -23.11 8.72
C HIS A 208 -10.64 -22.13 9.86
N LEU A 209 -11.67 -21.29 9.73
CA LEU A 209 -12.05 -20.32 10.75
C LEU A 209 -12.90 -20.94 11.87
N ALA A 210 -13.85 -21.81 11.53
CA ALA A 210 -14.80 -22.39 12.48
C ALA A 210 -14.15 -23.04 13.73
N PRO A 211 -12.97 -23.68 13.66
CA PRO A 211 -12.31 -24.25 14.84
C PRO A 211 -11.60 -23.22 15.74
N VAL A 212 -11.32 -22.02 15.23
CA VAL A 212 -10.39 -21.07 15.86
C VAL A 212 -11.08 -19.79 16.32
N LEU A 213 -12.09 -19.31 15.59
CA LEU A 213 -12.74 -18.03 15.84
C LEU A 213 -14.24 -18.10 15.58
N SER A 214 -14.99 -17.26 16.29
CA SER A 214 -16.37 -16.95 15.90
C SER A 214 -16.35 -16.11 14.63
N PHE A 215 -17.28 -16.38 13.71
CA PHE A 215 -17.41 -15.60 12.50
C PHE A 215 -18.85 -15.39 12.06
N THR A 216 -19.08 -14.29 11.35
CA THR A 216 -20.32 -13.99 10.63
C THR A 216 -20.06 -14.07 9.14
N SER A 217 -20.93 -14.75 8.39
CA SER A 217 -20.90 -14.78 6.91
C SER A 217 -22.02 -13.92 6.36
N LEU A 218 -21.71 -13.03 5.42
CA LEU A 218 -22.68 -12.30 4.60
C LEU A 218 -22.46 -12.68 3.15
N GLU A 219 -23.47 -13.27 2.50
CA GLU A 219 -23.35 -13.82 1.15
C GLU A 219 -24.33 -13.14 0.19
N ASP A 220 -23.84 -12.75 -0.99
CA ASP A 220 -24.61 -12.19 -2.10
C ASP A 220 -25.65 -11.12 -1.69
N SER A 221 -26.93 -11.49 -1.61
CA SER A 221 -28.02 -10.57 -1.27
C SER A 221 -27.91 -10.00 0.14
N ASP A 222 -27.26 -10.72 1.05
CA ASP A 222 -27.10 -10.33 2.45
C ASP A 222 -25.86 -9.44 2.65
N ALA A 223 -24.90 -9.49 1.71
CA ALA A 223 -23.69 -8.68 1.65
C ALA A 223 -23.96 -7.23 1.20
N THR A 224 -24.97 -6.59 1.79
CA THR A 224 -25.32 -5.19 1.51
C THR A 224 -24.35 -4.21 2.20
N VAL A 225 -24.27 -2.97 1.71
CA VAL A 225 -23.48 -1.90 2.35
C VAL A 225 -23.86 -1.72 3.81
N GLN A 226 -25.16 -1.73 4.12
CA GLN A 226 -25.65 -1.58 5.49
C GLN A 226 -25.31 -2.82 6.33
N GLY A 227 -25.52 -4.04 5.81
CA GLY A 227 -25.17 -5.27 6.52
C GLY A 227 -23.68 -5.37 6.84
N ALA A 228 -22.82 -4.99 5.90
CA ALA A 228 -21.37 -4.93 6.12
C ALA A 228 -21.01 -3.89 7.20
N PHE A 229 -21.61 -2.70 7.15
CA PHE A 229 -21.37 -1.65 8.14
C PHE A 229 -21.80 -2.07 9.54
N ASP A 230 -23.03 -2.57 9.69
CA ASP A 230 -23.58 -3.00 10.97
C ASP A 230 -22.73 -4.11 11.59
N THR A 231 -22.32 -5.10 10.78
CA THR A 231 -21.49 -6.20 11.26
C THR A 231 -20.08 -5.73 11.65
N LEU A 232 -19.49 -4.78 10.93
CA LEU A 232 -18.17 -4.23 11.28
C LEU A 232 -18.19 -3.30 12.49
N CYS A 233 -19.33 -2.68 12.81
CA CYS A 233 -19.49 -1.78 13.95
C CYS A 233 -19.97 -2.47 15.24
N GLN A 234 -20.57 -3.66 15.13
CA GLN A 234 -21.01 -4.46 16.27
C GLN A 234 -19.88 -5.26 16.93
N ASN A 235 -18.70 -5.30 16.31
CA ASN A 235 -17.48 -5.97 16.78
C ASN A 235 -16.38 -4.95 17.10
#